data_AF-A0A3N5T8P5-F1
#
_entry.id   AF-A0A3N5T8P5-F1
#
_cell.length_a   1.000
_cell.length_b   1.000
_cell.length_c   1.000
_cell.angle_alpha   90.00
_cell.angle_beta   90.00
_cell.angle_gamma   90.00
#
_symmetry.space_group_name_H-M   'P 1'
#
loop_
_entity.id
_entity.type
_entity.pdbx_description
1 polymer ?
#
loop_
_entity_poly.entity_id
_entity_poly.type
_entity_poly.pdbx_seq_one_letter_code
_entity_poly.pdbx_strand_id
1 'polypeptide(L)'
;MPKPITGKTHVGERRERRPNGDIYIYERITAYNEETQKTYTVSQKLKGKIKSGTQEMTPTRPKKRKGERGFINAVRRHTGLTEILEWIGKASGIDDGVLSSFSEGDATKILSIARYWIGSSGNTLPRLESWQVMHSLPYREPITEEVYGDLFRDVGRNEDGVQSYFSSRAARLGKSPVLAFDSTTISTYSENQSEARRGFNNDGDGLNTIKLLTLYSVKGREPLAFTKQPGNIPDVISIENT
;
A
#
# COMPACT_ATOMS: atom_id res chain seq x y z
N MET A 1 -5.75 63.40 -45.04
CA MET A 1 -5.48 61.98 -44.75
C MET A 1 -5.82 61.70 -43.29
N PRO A 2 -6.65 60.68 -42.98
CA PRO A 2 -6.98 60.34 -41.60
C PRO A 2 -5.72 59.81 -40.87
N LYS A 3 -5.57 60.17 -39.58
CA LYS A 3 -4.40 59.78 -38.76
C LYS A 3 -4.35 58.25 -38.59
N PRO A 4 -3.17 57.60 -38.66
CA PRO A 4 -3.03 56.18 -38.39
C PRO A 4 -3.35 55.86 -36.93
N ILE A 5 -4.20 54.84 -36.70
CA ILE A 5 -4.69 54.44 -35.38
C ILE A 5 -3.61 53.58 -34.69
N THR A 6 -3.28 53.91 -33.44
CA THR A 6 -2.06 53.44 -32.76
C THR A 6 -2.24 52.17 -31.91
N GLY A 7 -3.35 51.43 -32.04
CA GLY A 7 -3.60 50.20 -31.26
C GLY A 7 -3.58 50.35 -29.72
N LYS A 8 -3.65 51.58 -29.20
CA LYS A 8 -3.49 51.87 -27.77
C LYS A 8 -4.70 51.40 -26.97
N THR A 9 -4.45 50.65 -25.90
CA THR A 9 -5.46 50.34 -24.90
C THR A 9 -5.66 51.53 -23.96
N HIS A 10 -6.92 51.81 -23.62
CA HIS A 10 -7.28 52.86 -22.66
C HIS A 10 -7.66 52.24 -21.32
N VAL A 11 -7.05 52.72 -20.24
CA VAL A 11 -7.37 52.30 -18.87
C VAL A 11 -8.33 53.32 -18.26
N GLY A 12 -9.53 52.88 -17.88
CA GLY A 12 -10.53 53.70 -17.22
C GLY A 12 -11.01 53.08 -15.91
N GLU A 13 -11.57 53.91 -15.03
CA GLU A 13 -12.21 53.46 -13.79
C GLU A 13 -13.73 53.45 -13.94
N ARG A 14 -14.38 52.35 -13.56
CA ARG A 14 -15.84 52.23 -13.50
C ARG A 14 -16.28 52.05 -12.04
N ARG A 15 -17.17 52.92 -11.59
CA ARG A 15 -17.80 52.84 -10.27
C ARG A 15 -19.21 52.28 -10.40
N GLU A 16 -19.52 51.24 -9.63
CA GLU A 16 -20.82 50.58 -9.63
C GLU A 16 -21.43 50.64 -8.22
N ARG A 17 -22.51 51.40 -8.08
CA ARG A 17 -23.23 51.55 -6.80
C ARG A 17 -24.26 50.44 -6.66
N ARG A 18 -24.24 49.74 -5.53
CA ARG A 18 -25.19 48.67 -5.19
C ARG A 18 -26.36 49.22 -4.36
N PRO A 19 -27.53 48.56 -4.35
CA PRO A 19 -28.70 48.98 -3.57
C PRO A 19 -28.43 49.16 -2.07
N ASN A 20 -27.45 48.41 -1.55
CA ASN A 20 -26.96 48.41 -0.18
C ASN A 20 -26.03 49.61 0.15
N GLY A 21 -25.84 50.54 -0.78
CA GLY A 21 -25.04 51.76 -0.58
C GLY A 21 -23.54 51.61 -0.86
N ASP A 22 -23.04 50.38 -0.99
CA ASP A 22 -21.64 50.09 -1.32
C ASP A 22 -21.30 50.48 -2.78
N ILE A 23 -20.09 50.98 -3.01
CA ILE A 23 -19.56 51.33 -4.34
C ILE A 23 -18.38 50.41 -4.68
N TYR A 24 -18.52 49.63 -5.76
CA TYR A 24 -17.46 48.79 -6.28
C TYR A 24 -16.66 49.54 -7.35
N ILE A 25 -15.33 49.50 -7.24
CA ILE A 25 -14.41 50.19 -8.16
C ILE A 25 -13.72 49.16 -9.05
N TYR A 26 -13.96 49.24 -10.34
CA TYR A 26 -13.38 48.38 -11.35
C TYR A 26 -12.40 49.16 -12.23
N GLU A 27 -11.22 48.58 -12.47
CA GLU A 27 -10.32 48.97 -13.54
C GLU A 27 -10.79 48.29 -14.82
N ARG A 28 -11.07 49.09 -15.86
CA ARG A 28 -11.51 48.61 -17.16
C ARG A 28 -10.47 48.98 -18.21
N ILE A 29 -9.97 47.98 -18.92
CA ILE A 29 -9.10 48.18 -20.06
C ILE A 29 -9.95 48.04 -21.33
N THR A 30 -10.00 49.07 -22.16
CA THR A 30 -10.76 49.07 -23.41
C THR A 30 -9.86 49.23 -24.63
N ALA A 31 -10.25 48.59 -25.72
CA ALA A 31 -9.60 48.71 -27.02
C ALA A 31 -10.63 49.06 -28.10
N TYR A 32 -10.18 49.74 -29.16
CA TYR A 32 -11.00 50.05 -30.32
C TYR A 32 -10.92 48.91 -31.34
N ASN A 33 -12.05 48.44 -31.83
CA ASN A 33 -12.12 47.44 -32.90
C ASN A 33 -12.44 48.15 -34.22
N GLU A 34 -11.56 47.97 -35.20
CA GLU A 34 -11.59 48.69 -36.49
C GLU A 34 -12.71 48.19 -37.42
N GLU A 35 -12.95 46.88 -37.48
CA GLU A 35 -13.97 46.27 -38.34
C GLU A 35 -15.39 46.65 -37.93
N THR A 36 -15.62 46.73 -36.62
CA THR A 36 -16.93 47.05 -36.06
C THR A 36 -17.10 48.53 -35.71
N GLN A 37 -16.03 49.33 -35.88
CA GLN A 37 -15.91 50.74 -35.50
C GLN A 37 -16.33 51.05 -34.05
N LYS A 38 -16.27 50.06 -33.16
CA LYS A 38 -16.78 50.13 -31.78
C LYS A 38 -15.67 49.87 -30.76
N THR A 39 -15.80 50.51 -29.60
CA THR A 39 -14.91 50.26 -28.46
C THR A 39 -15.43 49.07 -27.66
N TYR A 40 -14.56 48.10 -27.35
CA TYR A 40 -14.90 46.94 -26.52
C TYR A 40 -14.01 46.86 -25.27
N THR A 41 -14.47 46.10 -24.28
CA THR A 41 -13.75 45.88 -23.02
C THR A 41 -12.86 44.65 -23.14
N VAL A 42 -11.55 44.84 -22.98
CA VAL A 42 -10.53 43.78 -23.02
C VAL A 42 -10.48 43.04 -21.68
N SER A 43 -10.49 43.77 -20.58
CA SER A 43 -10.51 43.18 -19.24
C SER A 43 -11.14 44.11 -18.22
N GLN A 44 -11.70 43.50 -17.16
CA GLN A 44 -12.24 44.21 -16.02
C GLN A 44 -11.70 43.57 -14.74
N LYS A 45 -11.09 44.38 -13.87
CA LYS A 45 -10.51 43.93 -12.59
C LYS A 45 -11.09 44.75 -11.44
N LEU A 46 -11.62 44.07 -10.41
CA LEU A 46 -12.12 44.74 -9.22
C LEU A 46 -10.94 45.22 -8.35
N LYS A 47 -10.75 46.54 -8.25
CA LYS A 47 -9.68 47.12 -7.40
C LYS A 47 -10.09 47.08 -5.93
N GLY A 48 -11.37 47.27 -5.62
CA GLY A 48 -11.87 47.27 -4.25
C GLY A 48 -13.31 47.77 -4.12
N LYS A 49 -13.76 47.96 -2.88
CA LYS A 49 -15.08 48.49 -2.56
C LYS A 49 -15.00 49.60 -1.52
N ILE A 50 -15.88 50.59 -1.65
CA ILE A 50 -16.16 51.62 -0.64
C ILE A 50 -17.48 51.21 0.04
N LYS A 51 -17.46 51.08 1.37
CA LYS A 51 -18.67 50.74 2.13
C LYS A 51 -19.56 51.96 2.31
N SER A 52 -20.87 51.74 2.40
CA SER A 52 -21.83 52.79 2.71
C SER A 52 -21.46 53.55 4.00
N GLY A 53 -21.29 54.87 3.92
CA GLY A 53 -20.93 55.74 5.06
C GLY A 53 -19.43 56.00 5.23
N THR A 54 -18.56 55.40 4.42
CA THR A 54 -17.10 55.63 4.45
C THR A 54 -16.63 56.20 3.10
N GLN A 55 -15.63 57.08 3.08
CA GLN A 55 -15.01 57.55 1.84
C GLN A 55 -13.77 56.73 1.43
N GLU A 56 -13.26 55.89 2.33
CA GLU A 56 -12.06 55.10 2.09
C GLU A 56 -12.36 53.80 1.33
N MET A 57 -11.53 53.55 0.31
CA MET A 57 -11.59 52.36 -0.51
C MET A 57 -10.89 51.20 0.19
N THR A 58 -11.63 50.12 0.45
CA THR A 58 -11.04 48.86 0.91
C THR A 58 -10.59 48.04 -0.31
N PRO A 59 -9.28 47.78 -0.50
CA PRO A 59 -8.80 47.00 -1.63
C PRO A 59 -9.28 45.55 -1.56
N THR A 60 -9.50 44.93 -2.72
CA THR A 60 -9.84 43.51 -2.79
C THR A 60 -8.68 42.67 -2.25
N ARG A 61 -8.95 41.74 -1.34
CA ARG A 61 -7.94 40.80 -0.83
C ARG A 61 -7.22 40.12 -2.02
N PRO A 62 -5.87 40.15 -2.07
CA PRO A 62 -5.15 39.48 -3.15
C PRO A 62 -5.51 37.99 -3.18
N LYS A 63 -5.80 37.45 -4.38
CA LYS A 63 -5.97 36.01 -4.55
C LYS A 63 -4.68 35.32 -4.08
N LYS A 64 -4.82 34.33 -3.21
CA LYS A 64 -3.70 33.48 -2.78
C LYS A 64 -3.04 32.92 -4.04
N ARG A 65 -1.74 33.16 -4.24
CA ARG A 65 -0.98 32.63 -5.38
C ARG A 65 -1.15 31.10 -5.39
N LYS A 66 -1.56 30.55 -6.53
CA LYS A 66 -1.73 29.10 -6.71
C LYS A 66 -0.36 28.51 -7.07
N GLY A 67 0.53 28.47 -6.08
CA GLY A 67 1.92 28.05 -6.23
C GLY A 67 2.72 28.64 -5.07
N GLU A 68 3.60 27.83 -4.47
CA GLU A 68 4.29 28.07 -3.18
C GLU A 68 3.48 27.69 -1.93
N ARG A 69 2.84 26.51 -1.94
CA ARG A 69 2.97 25.67 -0.75
C ARG A 69 4.23 24.84 -0.97
N GLY A 70 5.31 25.13 -0.25
CA GLY A 70 6.32 24.11 -0.02
C GLY A 70 5.59 22.87 0.49
N PHE A 71 5.82 21.72 -0.13
CA PHE A 71 5.27 20.45 0.34
C PHE A 71 5.91 20.16 1.70
N ILE A 72 5.31 20.66 2.78
CA ILE A 72 5.62 20.18 4.12
C ILE A 72 4.98 18.80 4.22
N ASN A 73 5.76 17.77 3.88
CA ASN A 73 5.33 16.39 3.96
C ASN A 73 5.43 15.93 5.41
N ALA A 74 4.32 16.00 6.14
CA ALA A 74 4.19 15.30 7.41
C ALA A 74 3.87 13.84 7.14
N VAL A 75 4.68 12.91 7.65
CA VAL A 75 4.44 11.47 7.55
C VAL A 75 4.12 10.94 8.95
N ARG A 76 3.05 10.17 9.08
CA ARG A 76 2.74 9.41 10.29
C ARG A 76 3.20 7.97 10.05
N ARG A 77 3.92 7.40 11.02
CA ARG A 77 4.38 6.01 10.98
C ARG A 77 3.99 5.29 12.27
N HIS A 78 3.57 4.04 12.14
CA HIS A 78 3.41 3.10 13.25
C HIS A 78 4.65 2.22 13.27
N THR A 79 5.56 2.45 14.23
CA THR A 79 6.88 1.80 14.23
C THR A 79 7.03 0.72 15.28
N GLY A 80 6.37 0.83 16.45
CA GLY A 80 6.59 -0.12 17.55
C GLY A 80 6.36 -1.58 17.18
N LEU A 81 5.27 -1.89 16.48
CA LEU A 81 4.98 -3.24 16.00
C LEU A 81 6.03 -3.72 14.99
N THR A 82 6.35 -2.92 13.98
CA THR A 82 7.27 -3.32 12.90
C THR A 82 8.71 -3.47 13.40
N GLU A 83 9.15 -2.63 14.34
CA GLU A 83 10.47 -2.72 14.96
C GLU A 83 10.61 -3.99 15.82
N ILE A 84 9.57 -4.34 16.59
CA ILE A 84 9.56 -5.59 17.37
C ILE A 84 9.63 -6.79 16.42
N LEU A 85 8.84 -6.81 15.36
CA LEU A 85 8.84 -7.91 14.39
C LEU A 85 10.16 -8.01 13.63
N GLU A 86 10.79 -6.90 13.29
CA GLU A 86 12.14 -6.87 12.72
C GLU A 86 13.16 -7.44 13.70
N TRP A 87 13.11 -7.03 14.97
CA TRP A 87 14.00 -7.57 16.00
C TRP A 87 13.80 -9.08 16.19
N ILE A 88 12.56 -9.56 16.24
CA ILE A 88 12.23 -10.99 16.33
C ILE A 88 12.78 -11.74 15.10
N GLY A 89 12.57 -11.21 13.90
CA GLY A 89 13.03 -11.80 12.65
C GLY A 89 14.55 -12.00 12.62
N LYS A 90 15.31 -10.97 13.04
CA LYS A 90 16.77 -11.04 13.16
C LYS A 90 17.23 -11.96 14.29
N ALA A 91 16.67 -11.80 15.49
CA ALA A 91 17.08 -12.57 16.67
C ALA A 91 16.79 -14.08 16.52
N SER A 92 15.73 -14.44 15.81
CA SER A 92 15.38 -15.83 15.50
C SER A 92 16.13 -16.40 14.28
N GLY A 93 16.86 -15.57 13.53
CA GLY A 93 17.51 -15.94 12.27
C GLY A 93 16.54 -16.27 11.14
N ILE A 94 15.25 -15.88 11.26
CA ILE A 94 14.26 -16.10 10.20
C ILE A 94 14.56 -15.20 9.02
N ASP A 95 14.83 -13.92 9.28
CA ASP A 95 15.17 -12.94 8.24
C ASP A 95 16.37 -13.43 7.40
N ASP A 96 17.47 -13.80 8.06
CA ASP A 96 18.69 -14.30 7.39
C ASP A 96 18.43 -15.61 6.63
N GLY A 97 17.64 -16.51 7.20
CA GLY A 97 17.22 -17.74 6.54
C GLY A 97 16.48 -17.47 5.24
N VAL A 98 15.51 -16.56 5.25
CA VAL A 98 14.73 -16.21 4.05
C VAL A 98 15.61 -15.48 3.02
N LEU A 99 16.41 -14.50 3.46
CA LEU A 99 17.30 -13.72 2.58
C LEU A 99 18.38 -14.57 1.90
N SER A 100 18.85 -15.63 2.56
CA SER A 100 19.83 -16.56 1.98
C SER A 100 19.21 -17.61 1.05
N SER A 101 17.90 -17.83 1.13
CA SER A 101 17.22 -18.92 0.40
C SER A 101 16.42 -18.46 -0.82
N PHE A 102 16.07 -17.18 -0.89
CA PHE A 102 15.27 -16.60 -1.97
C PHE A 102 15.97 -15.39 -2.58
N SER A 103 15.51 -14.96 -3.76
CA SER A 103 15.96 -13.70 -4.37
C SER A 103 15.69 -12.54 -3.40
N GLU A 104 16.49 -11.47 -3.43
CA GLU A 104 16.30 -10.32 -2.53
C GLU A 104 14.87 -9.74 -2.65
N GLY A 105 14.35 -9.66 -3.88
CA GLY A 105 12.99 -9.19 -4.14
C GLY A 105 11.91 -10.09 -3.52
N ASP A 106 12.04 -11.41 -3.65
CA ASP A 106 11.04 -12.33 -3.10
C ASP A 106 11.18 -12.49 -1.59
N ALA A 107 12.42 -12.55 -1.09
CA ALA A 107 12.71 -12.59 0.34
C ALA A 107 12.10 -11.40 1.08
N THR A 108 12.29 -10.18 0.56
CA THR A 108 11.73 -8.97 1.18
C THR A 108 10.20 -8.97 1.13
N LYS A 109 9.56 -9.44 0.05
CA LYS A 109 8.10 -9.61 -0.01
C LYS A 109 7.60 -10.66 0.97
N ILE A 110 8.24 -11.83 1.05
CA ILE A 110 7.92 -12.91 1.99
C ILE A 110 7.93 -12.38 3.43
N LEU A 111 9.01 -11.70 3.82
CA LEU A 111 9.13 -11.13 5.16
C LEU A 111 8.08 -10.04 5.42
N SER A 112 7.76 -9.23 4.42
CA SER A 112 6.73 -8.18 4.52
C SER A 112 5.33 -8.78 4.74
N ILE A 113 4.97 -9.82 4.00
CA ILE A 113 3.69 -10.54 4.15
C ILE A 113 3.62 -11.26 5.50
N ALA A 114 4.69 -11.93 5.91
CA ALA A 114 4.74 -12.60 7.22
C ALA A 114 4.53 -11.61 8.38
N ARG A 115 5.19 -10.44 8.31
CA ARG A 115 5.01 -9.36 9.30
C ARG A 115 3.60 -8.79 9.29
N TYR A 116 2.99 -8.65 8.12
CA TYR A 116 1.59 -8.26 8.01
C TYR A 116 0.65 -9.28 8.66
N TRP A 117 0.81 -10.57 8.39
CA TRP A 117 -0.04 -11.60 9.01
C TRP A 117 0.06 -11.59 10.53
N ILE A 118 1.26 -11.49 11.09
CA ILE A 118 1.42 -11.40 12.55
C ILE A 118 0.81 -10.08 13.08
N GLY A 119 1.10 -8.96 12.40
CA GLY A 119 0.64 -7.64 12.80
C GLY A 119 -0.86 -7.39 12.65
N SER A 120 -1.54 -8.21 11.85
CA SER A 120 -2.98 -8.11 11.57
C SER A 120 -3.78 -9.30 12.12
N SER A 121 -3.17 -10.15 12.94
CA SER A 121 -3.79 -11.35 13.51
C SER A 121 -4.34 -12.31 12.45
N GLY A 122 -3.62 -12.49 11.35
CA GLY A 122 -3.98 -13.41 10.27
C GLY A 122 -5.06 -12.90 9.32
N ASN A 123 -5.23 -11.58 9.19
CA ASN A 123 -6.20 -11.03 8.22
C ASN A 123 -5.84 -11.39 6.77
N THR A 124 -6.86 -11.31 5.91
CA THR A 124 -6.69 -11.45 4.46
C THR A 124 -5.81 -10.34 3.87
N LEU A 125 -5.16 -10.61 2.75
CA LEU A 125 -4.17 -9.74 2.11
C LEU A 125 -4.68 -8.49 1.38
N PRO A 126 -5.97 -8.34 0.98
CA PRO A 126 -6.40 -7.14 0.23
C PRO A 126 -6.15 -5.80 0.94
N ARG A 127 -5.91 -5.80 2.26
CA ARG A 127 -5.59 -4.58 3.03
C ARG A 127 -4.08 -4.36 3.25
N LEU A 128 -3.22 -5.27 2.78
CA LEU A 128 -1.77 -5.19 2.95
C LEU A 128 -1.19 -3.90 2.37
N GLU A 129 -1.58 -3.56 1.14
CA GLU A 129 -1.10 -2.34 0.47
C GLU A 129 -1.40 -1.08 1.29
N SER A 130 -2.65 -0.95 1.76
CA SER A 130 -3.07 0.18 2.61
C SER A 130 -2.35 0.17 3.97
N TRP A 131 -2.10 -1.02 4.52
CA TRP A 131 -1.40 -1.17 5.80
C TRP A 131 0.07 -0.74 5.70
N GLN A 132 0.74 -1.04 4.58
CA GLN A 132 2.13 -0.69 4.30
C GLN A 132 2.39 0.83 4.25
N VAL A 133 1.36 1.64 3.94
CA VAL A 133 1.47 3.12 3.95
C VAL A 133 1.95 3.64 5.31
N MET A 134 1.52 2.98 6.39
CA MET A 134 1.74 3.43 7.76
C MET A 134 2.75 2.58 8.52
N HIS A 135 3.07 1.39 8.01
CA HIS A 135 3.93 0.39 8.66
C HIS A 135 5.13 0.11 7.77
N SER A 136 6.34 0.36 8.29
CA SER A 136 7.57 0.12 7.51
C SER A 136 7.83 -1.38 7.38
N LEU A 137 8.00 -1.85 6.15
CA LEU A 137 8.28 -3.24 5.81
C LEU A 137 9.58 -3.36 5.00
N PRO A 138 10.20 -4.55 4.96
CA PRO A 138 11.41 -4.80 4.15
C PRO A 138 11.22 -4.44 2.68
N TYR A 139 10.09 -4.82 2.09
CA TYR A 139 9.72 -4.47 0.73
C TYR A 139 9.07 -3.08 0.72
N ARG A 140 9.56 -2.17 -0.13
CA ARG A 140 9.18 -0.74 -0.08
C ARG A 140 8.08 -0.40 -1.06
N GLU A 141 8.02 -1.10 -2.18
CA GLU A 141 7.01 -0.92 -3.22
C GLU A 141 5.66 -1.51 -2.77
N PRO A 142 4.53 -0.99 -3.28
CA PRO A 142 3.21 -1.51 -2.93
C PRO A 142 3.09 -3.02 -3.21
N ILE A 143 2.69 -3.80 -2.19
CA ILE A 143 2.34 -5.21 -2.37
C ILE A 143 0.85 -5.30 -2.74
N THR A 144 0.57 -5.24 -4.04
CA THR A 144 -0.77 -5.39 -4.61
C THR A 144 -1.19 -6.86 -4.69
N GLU A 145 -2.45 -7.11 -5.07
CA GLU A 145 -2.96 -8.46 -5.31
C GLU A 145 -2.19 -9.25 -6.37
N GLU A 146 -1.79 -8.58 -7.44
CA GLU A 146 -0.92 -9.16 -8.46
C GLU A 146 0.44 -9.54 -7.87
N VAL A 147 1.05 -8.66 -7.07
CA VAL A 147 2.39 -8.90 -6.50
C VAL A 147 2.40 -10.10 -5.56
N TYR A 148 1.46 -10.20 -4.62
CA TYR A 148 1.44 -11.37 -3.72
C TYR A 148 0.92 -12.63 -4.43
N GLY A 149 0.04 -12.50 -5.43
CA GLY A 149 -0.42 -13.63 -6.24
C GLY A 149 0.72 -14.26 -7.05
N ASP A 150 1.55 -13.42 -7.66
CA ASP A 150 2.77 -13.83 -8.35
C ASP A 150 3.78 -14.47 -7.40
N LEU A 151 4.03 -13.81 -6.26
CA LEU A 151 4.93 -14.35 -5.24
C LEU A 151 4.50 -15.74 -4.77
N PHE A 152 3.22 -15.97 -4.48
CA PHE A 152 2.73 -17.27 -4.00
C PHE A 152 2.86 -18.36 -5.05
N ARG A 153 2.62 -18.04 -6.32
CA ARG A 153 2.83 -18.98 -7.42
C ARG A 153 4.31 -19.34 -7.56
N ASP A 154 5.20 -18.34 -7.46
CA ASP A 154 6.62 -18.53 -7.70
C ASP A 154 7.28 -19.25 -6.51
N VAL A 155 6.98 -18.84 -5.27
CA VAL A 155 7.42 -19.53 -4.04
C VAL A 155 6.86 -20.95 -3.98
N GLY A 156 5.59 -21.15 -4.35
CA GLY A 156 4.96 -22.47 -4.35
C GLY A 156 5.55 -23.46 -5.37
N ARG A 157 6.34 -22.98 -6.34
CA ARG A 157 7.07 -23.80 -7.33
C ARG A 157 8.56 -23.90 -7.02
N ASN A 158 9.06 -23.10 -6.10
CA ASN A 158 10.48 -23.00 -5.76
C ASN A 158 10.83 -23.93 -4.58
N GLU A 159 10.83 -25.24 -4.86
CA GLU A 159 11.17 -26.25 -3.85
C GLU A 159 12.60 -26.07 -3.32
N ASP A 160 13.54 -25.68 -4.18
CA ASP A 160 14.94 -25.42 -3.79
C ASP A 160 15.04 -24.32 -2.73
N GLY A 161 14.32 -23.21 -2.90
CA GLY A 161 14.29 -22.12 -1.92
C GLY A 161 13.64 -22.53 -0.60
N VAL A 162 12.53 -23.28 -0.68
CA VAL A 162 11.85 -23.82 0.51
C VAL A 162 12.76 -24.78 1.29
N GLN A 163 13.38 -25.74 0.61
CA GLN A 163 14.30 -26.70 1.22
C GLN A 163 15.59 -26.03 1.73
N SER A 164 16.11 -25.02 1.02
CA SER A 164 17.27 -24.24 1.48
C SER A 164 16.95 -23.49 2.78
N TYR A 165 15.77 -22.88 2.87
CA TYR A 165 15.33 -22.18 4.09
C TYR A 165 15.27 -23.15 5.27
N PHE A 166 14.59 -24.28 5.10
CA PHE A 166 14.44 -25.28 6.15
C PHE A 166 15.76 -25.98 6.51
N SER A 167 16.63 -26.22 5.53
CA SER A 167 18.00 -26.73 5.76
C SER A 167 18.82 -25.74 6.59
N SER A 168 18.72 -24.45 6.29
CA SER A 168 19.33 -23.39 7.11
C SER A 168 18.78 -23.38 8.53
N ARG A 169 17.47 -23.64 8.73
CA ARG A 169 16.91 -23.82 10.08
C ARG A 169 17.50 -25.05 10.77
N ALA A 170 17.48 -26.21 10.12
CA ALA A 170 17.96 -27.48 10.65
C ALA A 170 19.45 -27.44 11.03
N ALA A 171 20.28 -26.71 10.26
CA ALA A 171 21.71 -26.57 10.51
C ALA A 171 22.05 -25.90 11.86
N ARG A 172 21.11 -25.16 12.47
CA ARG A 172 21.29 -24.54 13.79
C ARG A 172 20.87 -25.44 14.95
N LEU A 173 20.34 -26.63 14.66
CA LEU A 173 20.00 -27.59 15.69
C LEU A 173 21.26 -28.24 16.28
N GLY A 174 21.14 -28.69 17.53
CA GLY A 174 22.20 -29.46 18.17
C GLY A 174 22.40 -30.84 17.52
N LYS A 175 23.48 -31.53 17.92
CA LYS A 175 23.90 -32.84 17.36
C LYS A 175 22.83 -33.94 17.38
N SER A 176 21.84 -33.87 18.27
CA SER A 176 20.78 -34.87 18.41
C SER A 176 19.47 -34.18 18.81
N PRO A 177 18.77 -33.54 17.86
CA PRO A 177 17.53 -32.85 18.14
C PRO A 177 16.38 -33.85 18.34
N VAL A 178 15.47 -33.54 19.27
CA VAL A 178 14.20 -34.25 19.37
C VAL A 178 13.21 -33.58 18.44
N LEU A 179 12.74 -34.32 17.45
CA LEU A 179 11.79 -33.85 16.47
C LEU A 179 10.42 -34.44 16.77
N ALA A 180 9.42 -33.57 16.84
CA ALA A 180 8.03 -33.97 16.84
C ALA A 180 7.53 -34.04 15.40
N PHE A 181 6.81 -35.11 15.10
CA PHE A 181 6.04 -35.24 13.88
C PHE A 181 4.57 -35.07 14.26
N ASP A 182 3.86 -34.22 13.53
CA ASP A 182 2.43 -34.04 13.68
C ASP A 182 1.75 -33.98 12.30
N SER A 183 0.53 -34.50 12.25
CA SER A 183 -0.29 -34.55 11.05
C SER A 183 -1.64 -33.90 11.34
N THR A 184 -1.93 -32.79 10.66
CA THR A 184 -3.23 -32.12 10.77
C THR A 184 -3.96 -32.13 9.43
N THR A 185 -5.28 -32.23 9.48
CA THR A 185 -6.13 -32.08 8.30
C THR A 185 -6.72 -30.69 8.25
N ILE A 186 -6.74 -30.09 7.07
CA ILE A 186 -7.40 -28.80 6.80
C ILE A 186 -8.59 -29.08 5.88
N SER A 187 -9.79 -28.91 6.42
CA SER A 187 -11.04 -29.00 5.65
C SER A 187 -11.18 -27.81 4.70
N THR A 188 -11.67 -28.07 3.49
CA THR A 188 -11.86 -27.02 2.49
C THR A 188 -13.11 -27.24 1.64
N TYR A 189 -13.77 -26.13 1.32
CA TYR A 189 -14.83 -26.05 0.31
C TYR A 189 -14.30 -25.70 -1.08
N SER A 190 -12.98 -25.47 -1.21
CA SER A 190 -12.39 -25.03 -2.46
C SER A 190 -12.36 -26.16 -3.49
N GLU A 191 -12.84 -25.87 -4.70
CA GLU A 191 -12.75 -26.78 -5.85
C GLU A 191 -11.39 -26.68 -6.56
N ASN A 192 -10.56 -25.70 -6.21
CA ASN A 192 -9.28 -25.41 -6.88
C ASN A 192 -8.08 -26.10 -6.20
N GLN A 193 -8.30 -26.96 -5.21
CA GLN A 193 -7.25 -27.68 -4.50
C GLN A 193 -7.26 -29.15 -4.94
N SER A 194 -6.37 -29.52 -5.85
CA SER A 194 -6.36 -30.86 -6.47
C SER A 194 -6.01 -31.99 -5.49
N GLU A 195 -5.31 -31.65 -4.42
CA GLU A 195 -4.92 -32.52 -3.31
C GLU A 195 -6.04 -32.69 -2.29
N ALA A 196 -7.09 -31.85 -2.31
CA ALA A 196 -8.20 -31.95 -1.39
C ALA A 196 -9.03 -33.19 -1.72
N ARG A 197 -9.05 -34.17 -0.82
CA ARG A 197 -9.76 -35.44 -1.01
C ARG A 197 -10.59 -35.76 0.21
N ARG A 198 -11.75 -36.36 0.00
CA ARG A 198 -12.55 -36.92 1.09
C ARG A 198 -11.84 -38.15 1.65
N GLY A 199 -11.70 -38.21 2.96
CA GLY A 199 -10.92 -39.26 3.60
C GLY A 199 -10.78 -39.06 5.09
N PHE A 200 -9.55 -39.21 5.59
CA PHE A 200 -9.26 -39.00 7.00
C PHE A 200 -9.44 -37.51 7.32
N ASN A 201 -10.27 -37.23 8.31
CA ASN A 201 -10.69 -35.88 8.67
C ASN A 201 -10.76 -35.81 10.19
N ASN A 202 -9.82 -35.07 10.77
CA ASN A 202 -9.72 -34.93 12.23
C ASN A 202 -10.96 -34.23 12.82
N ASP A 203 -11.63 -33.38 12.05
CA ASP A 203 -12.80 -32.62 12.47
C ASP A 203 -14.11 -33.39 12.24
N GLY A 204 -14.08 -34.48 11.45
CA GLY A 204 -15.25 -35.32 11.17
C GLY A 204 -16.38 -34.63 10.39
N ASP A 205 -16.12 -33.46 9.79
CA ASP A 205 -17.13 -32.62 9.12
C ASP A 205 -17.57 -33.16 7.73
N GLY A 206 -16.88 -34.18 7.22
CA GLY A 206 -17.20 -34.84 5.95
C GLY A 206 -16.75 -34.08 4.68
N LEU A 207 -16.05 -32.95 4.83
CA LEU A 207 -15.50 -32.15 3.73
C LEU A 207 -14.26 -32.82 3.12
N ASN A 208 -13.86 -32.31 1.95
CA ASN A 208 -12.56 -32.64 1.38
C ASN A 208 -11.47 -32.03 2.26
N THR A 209 -10.45 -32.82 2.57
CA THR A 209 -9.34 -32.39 3.42
C THR A 209 -8.03 -32.41 2.66
N ILE A 210 -7.14 -31.51 3.04
CA ILE A 210 -5.71 -31.57 2.72
C ILE A 210 -4.99 -31.93 4.01
N LYS A 211 -4.13 -32.94 3.97
CA LYS A 211 -3.30 -33.28 5.11
C LYS A 211 -2.00 -32.47 5.06
N LEU A 212 -1.65 -31.84 6.18
CA LEU A 212 -0.38 -31.16 6.38
C LEU A 212 0.44 -31.95 7.41
N LEU A 213 1.59 -32.44 6.97
CA LEU A 213 2.58 -33.07 7.83
C LEU A 213 3.62 -32.03 8.20
N THR A 214 3.95 -31.93 9.49
CA THR A 214 4.94 -30.96 9.98
C THR A 214 5.98 -31.67 10.84
N LEU A 215 7.26 -31.37 10.58
CA LEU A 215 8.36 -31.70 11.49
C LEU A 215 8.70 -30.47 12.31
N TYR A 216 8.73 -30.63 13.63
CA TYR A 216 8.94 -29.54 14.58
C TYR A 216 10.07 -29.86 15.54
N SER A 217 11.02 -28.94 15.69
CA SER A 217 12.07 -29.05 16.71
C SER A 217 11.50 -28.73 18.08
N VAL A 218 11.39 -29.73 18.96
CA VAL A 218 10.81 -29.53 20.31
C VAL A 218 11.67 -28.55 21.13
N LYS A 219 12.99 -28.71 21.07
CA LYS A 219 13.93 -27.85 21.80
C LYS A 219 14.10 -26.48 21.12
N GLY A 220 14.18 -26.46 19.79
CA GLY A 220 14.35 -25.23 19.01
C GLY A 220 13.06 -24.40 18.91
N ARG A 221 11.92 -25.01 19.22
CA ARG A 221 10.58 -24.43 19.14
C ARG A 221 10.24 -23.86 17.77
N GLU A 222 10.67 -24.55 16.71
CA GLU A 222 10.52 -24.09 15.34
C GLU A 222 10.15 -25.22 14.37
N PRO A 223 9.35 -24.95 13.34
CA PRO A 223 9.11 -25.90 12.26
C PRO A 223 10.40 -26.07 11.42
N LEU A 224 10.67 -27.30 11.04
CA LEU A 224 11.87 -27.70 10.29
C LEU A 224 11.56 -28.22 8.90
N ALA A 225 10.36 -28.71 8.67
CA ALA A 225 9.89 -29.08 7.35
C ALA A 225 8.37 -29.21 7.43
N PHE A 226 7.71 -29.08 6.30
CA PHE A 226 6.34 -29.50 6.15
C PHE A 226 6.14 -30.13 4.77
N THR A 227 5.12 -30.95 4.64
CA THR A 227 4.67 -31.43 3.34
C THR A 227 3.16 -31.57 3.30
N LYS A 228 2.58 -31.37 2.11
CA LYS A 228 1.16 -31.56 1.87
C LYS A 228 0.92 -32.96 1.32
N GLN A 229 -0.11 -33.62 1.82
CA GLN A 229 -0.58 -34.92 1.34
C GLN A 229 -2.09 -34.86 1.04
N PRO A 230 -2.57 -35.70 0.10
CA PRO A 230 -3.99 -35.91 -0.07
C PRO A 230 -4.68 -36.35 1.23
N GLY A 231 -5.86 -35.78 1.53
CA GLY A 231 -6.59 -36.04 2.78
C GLY A 231 -7.03 -37.49 3.01
N ASN A 232 -7.00 -38.34 1.97
CA ASN A 232 -7.38 -39.75 2.05
C ASN A 232 -6.23 -40.71 2.40
N ILE A 233 -5.01 -40.21 2.60
CA ILE A 233 -3.88 -41.02 3.06
C ILE A 233 -4.01 -41.22 4.58
N PRO A 234 -3.91 -42.44 5.14
CA PRO A 234 -3.89 -42.68 6.59
C PRO A 234 -2.51 -42.38 7.21
N ASP A 235 -2.46 -42.02 8.50
CA ASP A 235 -1.21 -41.61 9.18
C ASP A 235 -0.16 -42.74 9.29
N VAL A 236 -0.62 -43.99 9.41
CA VAL A 236 0.25 -45.16 9.65
C VAL A 236 1.24 -45.43 8.50
N ILE A 237 0.93 -44.95 7.28
CA ILE A 237 1.81 -45.11 6.11
C ILE A 237 2.61 -43.84 5.78
N SER A 238 2.49 -42.78 6.58
CA SER A 238 3.09 -41.47 6.28
C SER A 238 4.55 -41.34 6.72
N ILE A 239 5.09 -42.29 7.50
CA ILE A 239 6.49 -42.27 7.97
C ILE A 239 7.14 -43.62 7.70
N GLU A 240 8.19 -43.63 6.90
CA GLU A 240 9.12 -44.75 6.78
C GLU A 240 10.47 -44.34 7.38
N ASN A 241 10.95 -45.09 8.38
CA ASN A 241 12.35 -44.99 8.83
C ASN A 241 13.19 -45.78 7.82
N THR A 242 13.94 -45.08 7.00
CA THR A 242 15.01 -45.68 6.18
C THR A 242 16.36 -45.53 6.87
#